data_AF-A0A0G0ATR2-F1
#
_entry.id   AF-A0A0G0ATR2-F1
#
_cell.length_a   1.000
_cell.length_b   1.000
_cell.length_c   1.000
_cell.angle_alpha   90.00
_cell.angle_beta   90.00
_cell.angle_gamma   90.00
#
_symmetry.space_group_name_H-M   'P 1'
#
loop_
_entity.id
_entity.type
_entity.pdbx_description
1 polymer ?
#
loop_
_entity_poly.entity_id
_entity_poly.type
_entity_poly.pdbx_seq_one_letter_code
_entity_poly.pdbx_strand_id
1 'polypeptide(L)' 'MKLDLNKKQLNRLSEFIGNVGIVLFATIVTPILTGTMVNYLLIITGLFMSMFSLFISLYLLK' A
#
# COMPACT_ATOMS: atom_id res chain seq x y z
N MET A 1 -10.16 -23.76 0.04
CA MET A 1 -10.15 -22.96 1.27
C MET A 1 -10.77 -21.60 0.95
N LYS A 2 -12.04 -21.38 1.31
CA LYS A 2 -12.65 -20.03 1.19
C LYS A 2 -12.13 -19.21 2.36
N LEU A 3 -11.20 -18.30 2.08
CA LEU A 3 -10.79 -17.27 3.03
C LEU A 3 -11.94 -16.25 3.10
N ASP A 4 -12.90 -16.49 3.99
CA ASP A 4 -13.86 -15.46 4.36
C ASP A 4 -13.15 -14.47 5.27
N LEU A 5 -12.74 -13.33 4.70
CA LEU A 5 -12.20 -12.21 5.47
C LEU A 5 -13.32 -11.58 6.30
N ASN A 6 -13.04 -11.27 7.56
CA ASN A 6 -14.02 -10.55 8.38
C ASN A 6 -14.13 -9.08 7.92
N LYS A 7 -15.19 -8.38 8.33
CA LYS A 7 -15.43 -6.97 7.94
C LYS A 7 -14.25 -6.04 8.29
N LYS A 8 -13.53 -6.30 9.39
CA LYS A 8 -12.38 -5.48 9.80
C LYS A 8 -11.16 -5.73 8.90
N GLN A 9 -10.89 -6.98 8.55
CA GLN A 9 -9.84 -7.38 7.62
C GLN A 9 -10.09 -6.81 6.22
N LEU A 10 -11.34 -6.85 5.74
CA LEU A 10 -11.72 -6.25 4.47
C LEU A 10 -11.50 -4.73 4.46
N ASN A 11 -11.87 -4.04 5.55
CA ASN A 11 -11.60 -2.60 5.68
C ASN A 11 -10.10 -2.29 5.65
N ARG A 12 -9.26 -3.07 6.33
CA ARG A 12 -7.80 -2.87 6.30
C ARG A 12 -7.19 -3.13 4.93
N LEU A 13 -7.68 -4.14 4.23
CA LEU A 13 -7.24 -4.42 2.87
C LEU A 13 -7.64 -3.28 1.92
N SER A 14 -8.86 -2.75 2.05
CA SER A 14 -9.33 -1.59 1.29
C SER A 14 -8.47 -0.34 1.54
N GLU A 15 -8.16 -0.05 2.81
CA GLU A 15 -7.29 1.06 3.21
C GLU A 15 -5.87 0.89 2.62
N PHE A 16 -5.32 -0.32 2.67
CA PHE A 16 -4.02 -0.62 2.06
C PHE A 16 -4.03 -0.38 0.54
N ILE A 17 -5.03 -0.91 -0.17
CA ILE A 17 -5.15 -0.73 -1.64
C ILE A 17 -5.27 0.76 -1.98
N GLY A 18 -6.07 1.52 -1.22
CA GLY A 18 -6.21 2.97 -1.40
C GLY A 18 -4.87 3.70 -1.23
N ASN A 19 -4.11 3.38 -0.19
CA ASN A 19 -2.81 3.98 0.07
C ASN A 19 -1.78 3.63 -1.02
N VAL A 20 -1.73 2.38 -1.47
CA VAL A 20 -0.87 1.97 -2.60
C VAL A 20 -1.26 2.72 -3.88
N GLY A 21 -2.55 2.88 -4.15
CA GLY A 21 -3.03 3.66 -5.29
C GLY A 21 -2.54 5.11 -5.27
N ILE A 22 -2.58 5.76 -4.11
CA ILE A 22 -2.06 7.14 -3.94
C ILE A 22 -0.56 7.21 -4.21
N VAL A 23 0.22 6.24 -3.71
CA VAL A 23 1.68 6.19 -3.93
C VAL A 23 2.00 6.03 -5.42
N LEU A 24 1.29 5.15 -6.13
CA LEU A 24 1.47 4.96 -7.58
C LEU A 24 1.10 6.23 -8.34
N PHE A 25 -0.01 6.87 -7.98
CA PHE A 25 -0.44 8.13 -8.59
C PHE A 25 0.60 9.23 -8.38
N ALA A 26 1.08 9.42 -7.14
CA ALA A 26 2.12 10.39 -6.83
C ALA A 26 3.41 10.11 -7.60
N THR A 27 3.80 8.83 -7.73
CA THR A 27 5.01 8.44 -8.48
C THR A 27 4.95 8.86 -9.95
N ILE A 28 3.76 8.82 -10.56
CA ILE A 28 3.54 9.24 -11.95
C ILE A 28 3.47 10.77 -12.07
N VAL A 29 2.77 11.43 -11.15
CA VAL A 29 2.46 12.87 -11.24
C VAL A 29 3.63 13.74 -10.80
N THR A 30 4.42 13.32 -9.80
CA THR A 30 5.51 14.13 -9.24
C THR A 30 6.53 14.55 -10.31
N PRO A 31 7.10 13.65 -11.14
CA PRO A 31 8.05 14.06 -12.19
C PRO A 31 7.47 15.05 -13.21
N ILE A 32 6.17 14.97 -13.48
CA ILE A 32 5.47 15.87 -14.40
C ILE A 32 5.37 17.28 -13.80
N LEU A 33 5.11 17.39 -12.49
CA LEU A 33 4.93 18.67 -11.81
C LEU A 33 6.25 19.33 -11.39
N THR A 34 7.22 18.55 -10.92
CA THR A 34 8.46 19.08 -10.33
C THR A 34 9.67 18.99 -11.25
N GLY A 35 9.58 18.22 -12.34
CA GLY A 35 10.71 17.91 -13.21
C GLY A 35 11.77 17.03 -12.55
N THR A 36 11.54 16.55 -11.33
CA THR A 36 12.47 15.70 -10.57
C THR A 36 12.01 14.24 -10.58
N MET A 37 12.96 13.34 -10.84
CA MET A 37 12.68 11.91 -10.80
C MET A 37 12.46 11.45 -9.35
N VAL A 38 11.46 10.58 -9.17
CA VAL A 38 11.17 9.99 -7.86
C VAL A 38 12.19 8.89 -7.56
N ASN A 39 12.59 8.77 -6.30
CA ASN A 39 13.50 7.71 -5.89
C ASN A 39 12.78 6.35 -5.83
N TYR A 40 12.93 5.55 -6.88
CA TYR A 40 12.31 4.23 -6.99
C TYR A 40 12.72 3.26 -5.89
N LEU A 41 13.95 3.36 -5.36
CA LEU A 41 14.41 2.51 -4.27
C LEU A 41 13.62 2.80 -3.00
N LEU A 42 13.39 4.09 -2.70
CA LEU A 42 12.56 4.49 -1.56
C LEU A 42 11.11 3.98 -1.70
N ILE A 43 10.52 4.08 -2.89
CA ILE A 43 9.16 3.58 -3.16
C ILE A 43 9.08 2.07 -2.90
N ILE A 44 10.02 1.29 -3.44
CA ILE A 44 10.05 -0.17 -3.27
C ILE A 44 10.18 -0.53 -1.78
N THR A 45 11.09 0.12 -1.05
CA THR A 45 11.25 -0.14 0.39
C THR A 45 9.98 0.19 1.18
N GLY A 46 9.32 1.31 0.87
CA GLY A 46 8.06 1.69 1.50
C GLY A 46 6.92 0.72 1.21
N LEU A 47 6.80 0.25 -0.04
CA LEU A 47 5.81 -0.76 -0.43
C LEU A 47 6.05 -2.11 0.25
N PHE A 48 7.32 -2.51 0.41
CA PHE A 48 7.65 -3.74 1.12
C PHE A 48 7.27 -3.66 2.61
N MET A 49 7.62 -2.55 3.28
CA MET A 49 7.24 -2.32 4.68
C MET A 49 5.71 -2.25 4.87
N SER A 50 4.99 -1.58 3.96
CA SER A 50 3.54 -1.47 4.05
C SER A 50 2.85 -2.82 3.83
N MET A 51 3.36 -3.66 2.93
CA MET A 51 2.85 -5.01 2.72
C MET A 51 3.07 -5.88 3.96
N PHE A 52 4.24 -5.80 4.60
CA PHE A 52 4.51 -6.52 5.84
C PHE A 52 3.58 -6.06 6.98
N SER A 53 3.35 -4.75 7.10
CA SER A 53 2.39 -4.17 8.04
C SER A 53 0.96 -4.66 7.79
N LEU A 54 0.52 -4.77 6.54
CA LEU A 54 -0.79 -5.34 6.19
C LEU A 54 -0.90 -6.78 6.68
N PHE A 55 0.10 -7.64 6.43
CA PHE A 55 0.05 -9.03 6.87
C PHE A 55 -0.05 -9.15 8.39
N ILE A 56 0.72 -8.36 9.14
CA ILE A 56 0.62 -8.31 10.60
C ILE A 56 -0.78 -7.86 11.03
N SER A 57 -1.29 -6.79 10.42
CA SER A 57 -2.62 -6.24 10.73
C SER A 57 -3.73 -7.26 10.49
N LEU A 58 -3.70 -7.97 9.35
CA LEU A 58 -4.67 -9.02 9.04
C LEU A 58 -4.57 -10.21 10.00
N TYR A 59 -3.35 -10.56 10.43
CA TYR A 59 -3.11 -11.64 11.38
C TYR A 59 -3.62 -11.29 12.79
N LEU A 60 -3.42 -10.05 13.24
CA LEU A 60 -3.90 -9.58 14.55
C LEU A 60 -5.42 -9.40 14.60
N LEU A 61 -6.06 -9.10 13.46
CA LEU A 61 -7.51 -8.95 13.33
C LEU A 61 -8.27 -10.27 13.14
N LYS A 62 -7.60 -11.41 13.34
CA LYS A 62 -8.23 -12.74 13.37
C LYS A 62 -9.38 -12.80 14.39
#